data_AF-A0A1S1WWJ0-F1
#
_entry.id   AF-A0A1S1WWJ0-F1
#
_cell.length_a   1.000
_cell.length_b   1.000
_cell.length_c   1.000
_cell.angle_alpha   90.00
_cell.angle_beta   90.00
_cell.angle_gamma   90.00
#
_symmetry.space_group_name_H-M   'P 1'
#
loop_
_entity.id
_entity.type
_entity.pdbx_description
1 polymer ?
#
loop_
_entity_poly.entity_id
_entity_poly.type
_entity_poly.pdbx_seq_one_letter_code
_entity_poly.pdbx_strand_id
1 'polypeptide(L)'
;MSDLFQMRRDFMRRFDIPSPDAPEFRSEQLAMWQTMLDEEWAELRQALADYQTLPEQSPEQQLHNRAELTAEAVDVLNVVCGLLLSQGLPLEAMCQAIHDANLRKCVDGKVLRRADGKVLKPEGWRPADKVGVIRRALPPAEANNTSQALP
;
A
#
# COMPACT_ATOMS: atom_id res chain seq x y z
N MET A 1 19.47 -5.70 -3.31
CA MET A 1 18.06 -6.08 -3.10
C MET A 1 17.21 -4.95 -3.64
N SER A 2 16.42 -5.22 -4.68
CA SER A 2 15.39 -4.29 -5.13
C SER A 2 14.30 -4.20 -4.07
N ASP A 3 13.83 -2.98 -3.75
CA ASP A 3 12.66 -2.83 -2.89
C ASP A 3 11.38 -3.23 -3.65
N LEU A 4 10.32 -3.56 -2.90
CA LEU A 4 9.02 -3.99 -3.42
C LEU A 4 8.47 -3.05 -4.50
N PHE A 5 8.62 -1.74 -4.31
CA PHE A 5 8.06 -0.73 -5.20
C PHE A 5 8.83 -0.67 -6.53
N GLN A 6 10.15 -0.81 -6.49
CA GLN A 6 10.98 -0.93 -7.69
C GLN A 6 10.65 -2.18 -8.50
N MET A 7 10.47 -3.33 -7.83
CA MET A 7 10.05 -4.57 -8.49
C MET A 7 8.68 -4.41 -9.17
N ARG A 8 7.74 -3.74 -8.49
CA ARG A 8 6.42 -3.48 -9.06
C ARG A 8 6.45 -2.51 -10.25
N ARG A 9 7.23 -1.43 -10.18
CA ARG A 9 7.42 -0.50 -11.31
C ARG A 9 8.05 -1.21 -12.52
N ASP A 10 9.02 -2.09 -12.30
CA ASP A 10 9.64 -2.88 -13.36
C ASP A 10 8.65 -3.85 -14.01
N PHE A 11 7.84 -4.56 -13.21
CA PHE A 11 6.73 -5.37 -13.73
C PHE A 11 5.77 -4.52 -14.56
N MET A 12 5.28 -3.40 -14.02
CA MET A 12 4.31 -2.55 -14.73
C MET A 12 4.86 -2.05 -16.07
N ARG A 13 6.15 -1.67 -16.11
CA ARG A 13 6.84 -1.29 -17.34
C ARG A 13 6.88 -2.43 -18.38
N ARG A 14 7.17 -3.67 -17.95
CA ARG A 14 7.26 -4.83 -18.85
C ARG A 14 5.91 -5.33 -19.36
N PHE A 15 4.83 -5.00 -18.65
CA PHE A 15 3.46 -5.41 -18.95
C PHE A 15 2.62 -4.24 -19.50
N ASP A 16 3.26 -3.13 -19.89
CA ASP A 16 2.60 -1.93 -20.43
C ASP A 16 1.49 -1.37 -19.53
N ILE A 17 1.60 -1.58 -18.21
CA ILE A 17 0.69 -1.01 -17.21
C ILE A 17 1.17 0.41 -16.90
N PRO A 18 0.34 1.43 -17.12
CA PRO A 18 0.75 2.80 -16.87
C PRO A 18 1.08 3.05 -15.39
N SER A 19 2.17 3.79 -15.12
CA SER A 19 2.55 4.24 -13.78
C SER A 19 3.09 5.68 -13.85
N PRO A 20 2.20 6.70 -13.80
CA PRO A 20 2.60 8.10 -13.87
C PRO A 20 3.59 8.50 -12.77
N ASP A 21 4.45 9.49 -13.05
CA ASP A 21 5.42 10.01 -12.08
C ASP A 21 4.80 11.00 -11.07
N ALA A 22 3.56 11.43 -11.29
CA ALA A 22 2.81 12.33 -10.43
C ALA A 22 1.34 11.88 -10.30
N PRO A 23 0.63 12.26 -9.22
CA PRO A 23 -0.76 11.85 -9.02
C PRO A 23 -1.65 12.28 -10.18
N GLU A 24 -2.34 11.31 -10.77
CA GLU A 24 -3.24 11.49 -11.90
C GLU A 24 -4.46 10.58 -11.71
N PHE A 25 -5.66 11.14 -11.88
CA PHE A 25 -6.88 10.35 -11.81
C PHE A 25 -7.07 9.56 -13.10
N ARG A 26 -7.00 8.23 -13.01
CA ARG A 26 -7.13 7.32 -14.16
C ARG A 26 -8.23 6.30 -13.93
N SER A 27 -9.43 6.62 -14.39
CA SER A 27 -10.64 5.82 -14.14
C SER A 27 -10.67 4.49 -14.89
N GLU A 28 -10.05 4.41 -16.07
CA GLU A 28 -10.17 3.29 -17.02
C GLU A 28 -9.80 1.93 -16.42
N GLN A 29 -8.86 1.90 -15.47
CA GLN A 29 -8.33 0.67 -14.88
C GLN A 29 -8.86 0.39 -13.47
N LEU A 30 -9.67 1.29 -12.89
CA LEU A 30 -10.12 1.12 -11.50
C LEU A 30 -11.00 -0.12 -11.31
N ALA A 31 -11.84 -0.45 -12.30
CA ALA A 31 -12.67 -1.65 -12.25
C ALA A 31 -11.80 -2.93 -12.27
N MET A 32 -10.77 -2.97 -13.12
CA MET A 32 -9.81 -4.06 -13.18
C MET A 32 -9.08 -4.22 -11.84
N TRP A 33 -8.55 -3.14 -11.27
CA TRP A 33 -7.87 -3.19 -9.97
C TRP A 33 -8.78 -3.62 -8.83
N GLN A 34 -10.05 -3.22 -8.85
CA GLN A 34 -11.05 -3.67 -7.88
C GLN A 34 -11.25 -5.19 -7.98
N THR A 35 -11.45 -5.72 -9.20
CA THR A 35 -11.59 -7.16 -9.42
C THR A 35 -10.36 -7.93 -8.92
N MET A 36 -9.16 -7.51 -9.32
CA MET A 36 -7.93 -8.15 -8.85
C MET A 36 -7.83 -8.11 -7.33
N LEU A 37 -8.13 -6.98 -6.69
CA LEU A 37 -8.07 -6.89 -5.23
C LEU A 37 -9.07 -7.82 -4.55
N ASP A 38 -10.26 -7.99 -5.11
CA ASP A 38 -11.29 -8.89 -4.58
C ASP A 38 -10.89 -10.37 -4.72
N GLU A 39 -10.24 -10.74 -5.84
CA GLU A 39 -9.69 -12.07 -6.10
C GLU A 39 -8.58 -12.41 -5.12
N GLU A 40 -7.51 -11.62 -5.08
CA GLU A 40 -6.34 -11.86 -4.19
C GLU A 40 -6.75 -11.83 -2.71
N TRP A 41 -7.72 -10.99 -2.35
CA TRP A 41 -8.25 -10.96 -0.98
C TRP A 41 -9.04 -12.22 -0.64
N ALA A 42 -9.73 -12.83 -1.62
CA ALA A 42 -10.40 -14.11 -1.40
C ALA A 42 -9.41 -15.25 -1.19
N GLU A 43 -8.34 -15.29 -1.98
CA GLU A 43 -7.29 -16.30 -1.89
C GLU A 43 -6.52 -16.18 -0.58
N LEU A 44 -6.10 -14.96 -0.18
CA LEU A 44 -5.47 -14.73 1.11
C LEU A 44 -6.37 -15.13 2.30
N ARG A 45 -7.69 -14.90 2.21
CA ARG A 45 -8.63 -15.33 3.26
C ARG A 45 -8.69 -16.85 3.36
N GLN A 46 -8.65 -17.57 2.24
CA GLN A 46 -8.63 -19.02 2.24
C GLN A 46 -7.32 -19.56 2.82
N ALA A 47 -6.16 -19.06 2.35
CA ALA A 47 -4.86 -19.44 2.88
C ALA A 47 -4.72 -19.15 4.39
N LEU A 48 -5.29 -18.04 4.87
CA LEU A 48 -5.33 -17.73 6.30
C LEU A 48 -6.20 -18.73 7.09
N ALA A 49 -7.34 -19.16 6.56
CA ALA A 49 -8.19 -20.16 7.20
C ALA A 49 -7.47 -21.51 7.31
N ASP A 50 -6.79 -21.92 6.25
CA ASP A 50 -5.98 -23.16 6.25
C ASP A 50 -4.80 -23.06 7.23
N TYR A 51 -4.18 -21.88 7.35
CA TYR A 51 -3.11 -21.63 8.31
C TYR A 51 -3.59 -21.57 9.77
N GLN A 52 -4.86 -21.29 10.05
CA GLN A 52 -5.37 -21.30 11.43
C GLN A 52 -5.43 -22.71 12.03
N THR A 53 -5.54 -23.74 11.19
CA THR A 53 -5.58 -25.15 11.60
C THR A 53 -4.21 -25.85 11.50
N LEU A 54 -3.15 -25.08 11.23
CA LEU A 54 -1.78 -25.57 10.99
C LEU A 54 -1.27 -26.61 12.02
N PRO A 55 -1.49 -26.48 13.34
CA PRO A 55 -1.00 -27.45 14.31
C PRO A 55 -1.58 -28.86 14.16
N GLU A 56 -2.74 -29.00 13.51
CA GLU A 56 -3.46 -30.27 13.34
C GLU A 56 -3.03 -31.02 12.06
N GLN A 57 -2.22 -30.38 11.22
CA GLN A 57 -1.88 -30.85 9.88
C GLN A 57 -0.56 -31.64 9.85
N SER A 58 -0.36 -32.46 8.81
CA SER A 58 0.91 -33.18 8.59
C SER A 58 2.08 -32.19 8.35
N PRO A 59 3.34 -32.58 8.60
CA PRO A 59 4.49 -31.69 8.35
C PRO A 59 4.59 -31.17 6.92
N GLU A 60 4.21 -31.98 5.93
CA GLU A 60 4.17 -31.60 4.52
C GLU A 60 3.09 -30.54 4.26
N GLN A 61 1.88 -30.76 4.78
CA GLN A 61 0.79 -29.79 4.67
C GLN A 61 1.11 -28.48 5.39
N GLN A 62 1.80 -28.55 6.54
CA GLN A 62 2.25 -27.35 7.24
C GLN A 62 3.25 -26.54 6.43
N LEU A 63 4.19 -27.20 5.73
CA LEU A 63 5.14 -26.53 4.86
C LEU A 63 4.41 -25.87 3.67
N HIS A 64 3.47 -26.59 3.06
CA HIS A 64 2.66 -26.07 1.96
C HIS A 64 1.84 -24.85 2.39
N ASN A 65 1.05 -24.96 3.47
CA ASN A 65 0.19 -23.85 3.92
C ASN A 65 0.98 -22.61 4.39
N ARG A 66 2.24 -22.78 4.83
CA ARG A 66 3.17 -21.65 5.06
C ARG A 66 3.55 -20.96 3.75
N ALA A 67 3.79 -21.73 2.70
CA ALA A 67 4.11 -21.21 1.39
C ALA A 67 2.91 -20.46 0.80
N GLU A 68 1.72 -21.06 0.81
CA GLU A 68 0.48 -20.44 0.31
C GLU A 68 0.17 -19.15 1.05
N LEU A 69 0.14 -19.14 2.40
CA LEU A 69 -0.10 -17.90 3.15
C LEU A 69 0.89 -16.79 2.80
N THR A 70 2.15 -17.15 2.52
CA THR A 70 3.17 -16.18 2.14
C THR A 70 2.94 -15.66 0.71
N ALA A 71 2.63 -16.55 -0.23
CA ALA A 71 2.38 -16.21 -1.63
C ALA A 71 1.17 -15.28 -1.77
N GLU A 72 0.01 -15.69 -1.24
CA GLU A 72 -1.23 -14.91 -1.35
C GLU A 72 -1.11 -13.54 -0.67
N ALA A 73 -0.35 -13.44 0.43
CA ALA A 73 -0.09 -12.16 1.07
C ALA A 73 0.78 -11.24 0.19
N VAL A 74 1.75 -11.80 -0.53
CA VAL A 74 2.60 -11.07 -1.47
C VAL A 74 1.80 -10.63 -2.70
N ASP A 75 0.84 -11.42 -3.16
CA ASP A 75 0.01 -11.05 -4.30
C ASP A 75 -0.96 -9.91 -3.98
N VAL A 76 -1.56 -9.90 -2.79
CA VAL A 76 -2.28 -8.71 -2.27
C VAL A 76 -1.35 -7.48 -2.22
N LEU A 77 -0.11 -7.62 -1.75
CA LEU A 77 0.85 -6.51 -1.75
C LEU A 77 1.13 -6.02 -3.18
N ASN A 78 1.30 -6.92 -4.14
CA ASN A 78 1.54 -6.58 -5.54
C ASN A 78 0.36 -5.83 -6.16
N VAL A 79 -0.88 -6.28 -5.93
CA VAL A 79 -2.08 -5.64 -6.47
C VAL A 79 -2.31 -4.27 -5.85
N VAL A 80 -2.19 -4.14 -4.53
CA VAL A 80 -2.32 -2.83 -3.86
C VAL A 80 -1.24 -1.86 -4.31
N CYS A 81 0.02 -2.30 -4.43
CA CYS A 81 1.09 -1.46 -4.95
C CYS A 81 0.81 -1.06 -6.42
N GLY A 82 0.40 -2.01 -7.25
CA GLY A 82 0.04 -1.78 -8.64
C GLY A 82 -1.06 -0.73 -8.81
N LEU A 83 -2.15 -0.86 -8.05
CA LEU A 83 -3.24 0.12 -8.01
C LEU A 83 -2.72 1.51 -7.69
N LEU A 84 -1.97 1.69 -6.60
CA LEU A 84 -1.51 3.01 -6.16
C LEU A 84 -0.52 3.64 -7.15
N LEU A 85 0.41 2.84 -7.68
CA LEU A 85 1.35 3.27 -8.71
C LEU A 85 0.65 3.62 -10.04
N SER A 86 -0.44 2.92 -10.39
CA SER A 86 -1.19 3.22 -11.61
C SER A 86 -1.84 4.60 -11.61
N GLN A 87 -2.05 5.17 -10.42
CA GLN A 87 -2.59 6.51 -10.21
C GLN A 87 -1.49 7.56 -9.95
N GLY A 88 -0.21 7.18 -10.09
CA GLY A 88 0.93 8.05 -9.79
C GLY A 88 1.02 8.50 -8.32
N LEU A 89 0.39 7.75 -7.40
CA LEU A 89 0.41 8.12 -5.99
C LEU A 89 1.81 7.91 -5.40
N PRO A 90 2.28 8.80 -4.52
CA PRO A 90 3.63 8.77 -3.94
C PRO A 90 3.72 7.70 -2.84
N LEU A 91 3.67 6.43 -3.23
CA LEU A 91 3.54 5.28 -2.34
C LEU A 91 4.66 5.23 -1.31
N GLU A 92 5.91 5.39 -1.75
CA GLU A 92 7.10 5.36 -0.91
C GLU A 92 7.05 6.47 0.17
N ALA A 93 6.71 7.69 -0.22
CA ALA A 93 6.59 8.82 0.70
C ALA A 93 5.42 8.65 1.67
N MET A 94 4.30 8.08 1.21
CA MET A 94 3.15 7.79 2.07
C MET A 94 3.47 6.67 3.08
N CYS A 95 4.16 5.61 2.66
CA CYS A 95 4.65 4.55 3.53
C CYS A 95 5.56 5.10 4.62
N GLN A 96 6.53 5.94 4.27
CA GLN A 96 7.41 6.59 5.25
C GLN A 96 6.61 7.45 6.25
N ALA A 97 5.72 8.32 5.76
CA ALA A 97 4.94 9.20 6.62
C ALA A 97 4.05 8.42 7.61
N ILE A 98 3.45 7.32 7.17
CA ILE A 98 2.65 6.42 8.03
C ILE A 98 3.56 5.66 9.00
N HIS A 99 4.72 5.18 8.56
CA HIS A 99 5.70 4.50 9.40
C HIS A 99 6.17 5.40 10.55
N ASP A 100 6.55 6.64 10.25
CA ASP A 100 6.95 7.63 11.27
C ASP A 100 5.82 7.89 12.27
N ALA A 101 4.58 7.97 11.79
CA ALA A 101 3.42 8.13 12.66
C ALA A 101 3.17 6.90 13.56
N ASN A 102 3.45 5.69 13.07
CA ASN A 102 3.38 4.48 13.87
C ASN A 102 4.48 4.44 14.93
N LEU A 103 5.72 4.82 14.59
CA LEU A 103 6.83 4.88 15.55
C LEU A 103 6.57 5.90 16.66
N ARG A 104 5.92 7.03 16.36
CA ARG A 104 5.49 8.01 17.38
C ARG A 104 4.48 7.47 18.41
N LYS A 105 3.94 6.26 18.22
CA LYS A 105 3.12 5.60 19.25
C LYS A 105 3.99 5.05 20.39
N CYS A 106 5.28 4.88 20.16
CA CYS A 106 6.26 4.52 21.17
C CYS A 106 6.73 5.79 21.88
N VAL A 107 6.52 5.86 23.19
CA VAL A 107 6.97 6.96 24.05
C VAL A 107 7.87 6.35 25.11
N ASP A 108 9.11 6.83 25.19
CA ASP A 108 10.13 6.33 26.13
C ASP A 108 10.32 4.81 26.08
N GLY A 109 10.32 4.24 24.87
CA GLY A 109 10.47 2.80 24.64
C GLY A 109 9.23 1.96 24.97
N LYS A 110 8.11 2.58 25.35
CA LYS A 110 6.87 1.90 25.76
C LYS A 110 5.73 2.19 24.78
N VAL A 111 4.89 1.18 24.57
CA VAL A 111 3.67 1.28 23.78
C VAL A 111 2.45 0.95 24.63
N LEU A 112 1.39 1.74 24.50
CA LEU A 112 0.09 1.42 25.10
C LEU A 112 -0.60 0.35 24.23
N ARG A 113 -1.13 -0.70 24.86
CA ARG A 113 -1.80 -1.80 24.17
C ARG A 113 -3.20 -2.04 24.74
N ARG A 114 -4.15 -2.37 23.86
CA ARG A 114 -5.46 -2.89 24.23
C ARG A 114 -5.37 -4.39 24.53
N ALA A 115 -6.41 -4.95 25.16
CA ALA A 115 -6.51 -6.37 25.51
C ALA A 115 -6.33 -7.34 24.33
N ASP A 116 -6.67 -6.93 23.11
CA ASP A 116 -6.47 -7.70 21.87
C ASP A 116 -5.07 -7.54 21.26
N GLY A 117 -4.15 -6.88 21.96
CA GLY A 117 -2.77 -6.64 21.51
C GLY A 117 -2.60 -5.40 20.63
N LYS A 118 -3.68 -4.73 20.22
CA LYS A 118 -3.63 -3.53 19.36
C LYS A 118 -2.85 -2.40 20.03
N VAL A 119 -1.85 -1.87 19.33
CA VAL A 119 -1.10 -0.67 19.76
C VAL A 119 -1.99 0.57 19.65
N LEU A 120 -2.11 1.28 20.76
CA LEU A 120 -2.91 2.49 20.89
C LEU A 120 -2.08 3.75 20.63
N LYS A 121 -2.78 4.87 20.42
CA LYS A 121 -2.16 6.19 20.29
C LYS A 121 -1.95 6.78 21.69
N PRO A 122 -0.75 7.27 22.03
CA PRO A 122 -0.51 7.98 23.29
C PRO A 122 -1.15 9.38 23.29
N GLU A 123 -1.17 10.02 24.44
CA GLU A 123 -1.55 11.43 24.57
C GLU A 123 -0.64 12.32 23.70
N GLY A 124 -1.22 13.34 23.08
CA GLY A 124 -0.49 14.27 22.20
C GLY A 124 -0.03 13.69 20.85
N TRP A 125 -0.36 12.42 20.54
CA TRP A 125 0.03 11.79 19.29
C TRP A 125 -0.48 12.54 18.05
N ARG A 126 0.39 12.72 17.05
CA ARG A 126 0.06 13.40 15.78
C ARG A 126 0.02 12.43 14.60
N PRO A 127 -1.04 12.47 13.78
CA PRO A 127 -1.14 11.65 12.58
C PRO A 127 -0.09 12.01 11.52
N ALA A 128 0.09 11.12 10.56
CA ALA A 128 0.83 11.43 9.33
C ALA A 128 0.13 12.56 8.55
N ASP A 129 0.91 13.50 8.00
CA ASP A 129 0.40 14.54 7.10
C ASP A 129 0.21 13.96 5.67
N LYS A 130 -0.85 13.17 5.50
CA LYS A 130 -1.17 12.51 4.22
C LYS A 130 -1.43 13.50 3.10
N VAL A 131 -2.12 14.60 3.43
CA VAL A 131 -2.47 15.65 2.45
C VAL A 131 -1.21 16.37 1.99
N GLY A 132 -0.29 16.71 2.89
CA GLY A 132 0.98 17.30 2.52
C GLY A 132 1.85 16.37 1.67
N VAL A 133 1.80 15.05 1.89
CA VAL A 133 2.46 14.07 1.02
C VAL A 133 1.92 14.15 -0.41
N ILE A 134 0.59 14.12 -0.58
CA ILE A 134 -0.02 14.27 -1.92
C ILE A 134 0.29 15.64 -2.53
N ARG A 135 0.16 16.72 -1.76
CA ARG A 135 0.43 18.08 -2.26
C ARG A 135 1.85 18.25 -2.80
N ARG A 136 2.84 17.62 -2.17
CA ARG A 136 4.25 17.65 -2.63
C ARG A 136 4.49 16.81 -3.88
N ALA A 137 3.64 15.82 -4.15
CA ALA A 137 3.74 14.96 -5.33
C ALA A 137 3.01 15.52 -6.55
N LEU A 138 2.05 16.43 -6.35
CA LEU A 138 1.38 17.11 -7.45
C LEU A 138 2.37 17.99 -8.23
N PRO A 139 2.23 18.08 -9.56
CA PRO A 139 3.02 19.04 -10.34
C PRO A 139 2.76 20.47 -9.85
N PRO A 140 3.72 21.40 -10.05
CA PRO A 140 3.49 22.82 -9.79
C PRO A 140 2.22 23.24 -10.53
N ALA A 141 1.34 23.98 -9.86
CA ALA A 141 0.22 24.62 -10.56
C ALA A 141 0.82 25.51 -11.66
N GLU A 142 0.47 25.24 -12.92
CA GLU A 142 0.86 26.13 -14.02
C GLU A 142 0.40 27.54 -13.66
N ALA A 143 1.32 28.49 -13.64
CA ALA A 143 0.98 29.89 -13.50
C ALA A 143 0.12 30.25 -14.71
N ASN A 144 -1.20 30.33 -14.52
CA ASN A 144 -2.14 30.76 -15.54
C ASN A 144 -1.67 32.09 -16.12
N ASN A 145 -1.03 32.02 -17.28
CA ASN A 145 -0.66 33.18 -18.08
C ASN A 145 -1.91 33.61 -18.86
N THR A 146 -2.95 34.05 -18.14
CA THR A 146 -3.99 34.89 -18.72
C THR A 146 -3.40 36.29 -18.89
N SER A 147 -2.50 36.42 -19.86
CA SER A 147 -2.16 37.72 -20.41
C SER A 147 -3.45 38.27 -21.00
N GLN A 148 -3.92 39.33 -20.36
CA GLN A 148 -4.96 40.22 -20.84
C GLN A 148 -4.72 40.52 -22.32
N ALA A 149 -5.67 40.11 -23.15
CA ALA A 149 -5.89 40.72 -24.45
C ALA A 149 -7.24 41.44 -24.37
N LEU A 150 -7.17 42.71 -23.97
CA LEU A 150 -8.13 43.76 -24.31
C LEU A 150 -7.33 45.05 -24.51
N PRO A 151 -7.76 45.97 -25.38
CA PRO A 151 -9.04 46.00 -26.10
C PRO A 151 -8.96 45.61 -27.58
#